data_AF-A0A929H0Y2-F1
#
_entry.id   AF-A0A929H0Y2-F1
#
_cell.length_a   1.000
_cell.length_b   1.000
_cell.length_c   1.000
_cell.angle_alpha   90.00
_cell.angle_beta   90.00
_cell.angle_gamma   90.00
#
_symmetry.space_group_name_H-M   'P 1'
#
loop_
_entity.id
_entity.type
_entity.pdbx_description
1 polymer ?
#
loop_
_entity_poly.entity_id
_entity_poly.type
_entity_poly.pdbx_seq_one_letter_code
_entity_poly.pdbx_strand_id
1 'polypeptide(L)' 'MILGGKVAAFLAGRHNVACGDLWAVAPVRLRHRVLHTSEGQAEDGSTDDVVAEVVEAVAEP' A
#
# COMPACT_ATOMS: atom_id res chain seq x y z
N MET A 1 -8.23 3.22 1.63
CA MET A 1 -7.70 3.12 0.26
C MET A 1 -8.43 4.04 -0.71
N ILE A 2 -9.74 3.86 -0.95
CA ILE A 2 -10.49 4.51 -2.03
C ILE A 2 -10.36 6.04 -2.09
N LEU A 3 -10.46 6.75 -0.97
CA LEU A 3 -10.33 8.22 -0.99
C LEU A 3 -8.95 8.69 -1.46
N GLY A 4 -7.88 7.98 -1.08
CA GLY A 4 -6.53 8.27 -1.56
C GLY A 4 -6.40 8.01 -3.05
N GLY A 5 -6.95 6.89 -3.53
CA GLY A 5 -6.98 6.57 -4.97
C GLY A 5 -7.77 7.59 -5.79
N LYS A 6 -8.88 8.13 -5.26
CA LYS A 6 -9.63 9.22 -5.90
C LYS A 6 -8.80 10.49 -6.03
N VAL A 7 -8.04 10.85 -4.98
CA VAL A 7 -7.14 12.00 -5.03
C VAL A 7 -6.02 11.74 -6.05
N ALA A 8 -5.41 10.56 -6.06
CA ALA A 8 -4.39 10.20 -7.04
C ALA A 8 -4.91 10.28 -8.49
N ALA A 9 -6.07 9.70 -8.77
CA ALA A 9 -6.71 9.76 -10.08
C ALA A 9 -7.03 11.20 -10.50
N PHE A 10 -7.58 12.00 -9.57
CA PHE A 10 -7.90 13.41 -9.79
C PHE A 10 -6.65 14.24 -10.10
N LEU A 11 -5.57 14.05 -9.36
CA LEU A 11 -4.28 14.70 -9.60
C LEU A 11 -3.67 14.29 -10.96
N ALA A 12 -3.99 13.09 -11.44
CA ALA A 12 -3.61 12.61 -12.76
C ALA A 12 -4.61 13.02 -13.88
N GLY A 13 -5.58 13.90 -13.60
CA GLY A 13 -6.55 14.39 -14.58
C GLY A 13 -7.61 13.37 -15.00
N ARG A 14 -7.72 12.25 -14.28
CA ARG A 14 -8.71 11.19 -14.55
C ARG A 14 -9.88 11.31 -13.59
N HIS A 15 -11.07 10.99 -14.07
CA HIS A 15 -12.31 11.00 -13.27
C HIS A 15 -12.64 9.62 -12.68
N ASN A 16 -12.00 8.57 -13.17
CA ASN A 16 -12.13 7.19 -12.71
C ASN A 16 -10.84 6.74 -12.00
N VAL A 17 -11.02 6.00 -10.90
CA VAL A 17 -9.92 5.38 -10.15
C VAL A 17 -9.49 4.12 -10.90
N ALA A 18 -8.20 3.99 -11.18
CA ALA A 18 -7.58 2.77 -11.71
C ALA A 18 -6.94 1.95 -10.58
N CYS A 19 -6.61 0.67 -10.83
CA CYS A 19 -5.89 -0.17 -9.86
C CYS A 19 -4.55 0.47 -9.45
N GLY A 20 -3.82 1.05 -10.40
CA GLY A 20 -2.56 1.75 -10.16
C GLY A 20 -2.68 2.92 -9.19
N ASP A 21 -3.82 3.60 -9.16
CA ASP A 21 -4.08 4.66 -8.17
C ASP A 21 -4.18 4.09 -6.76
N LEU A 22 -4.68 2.86 -6.60
CA LEU A 22 -4.74 2.15 -5.32
C LEU A 22 -3.36 1.62 -4.92
N TRP A 23 -2.58 1.11 -5.88
CA TRP A 23 -1.22 0.61 -5.66
C TRP A 23 -0.29 1.73 -5.23
N ALA A 24 -0.39 2.90 -5.89
CA ALA A 24 0.38 4.10 -5.54
C ALA A 24 0.15 4.56 -4.09
N VAL A 25 -1.05 4.36 -3.53
CA VAL A 25 -1.37 4.75 -2.15
C VAL A 25 -1.29 3.61 -1.13
N ALA A 26 -0.99 2.38 -1.57
CA ALA A 26 -0.93 1.20 -0.70
C ALA A 26 0.12 1.35 0.43
N PRO A 27 1.37 1.78 0.17
CA PRO A 27 2.42 1.85 1.19
C PRO A 27 2.07 2.76 2.38
N VAL A 28 1.53 3.94 2.08
CA VAL A 28 1.15 4.94 3.10
C VAL A 28 -0.10 4.58 3.89
N ARG A 29 -0.96 3.69 3.36
CA ARG A 29 -2.19 3.29 4.05
C ARG A 29 -2.07 1.99 4.82
N LEU A 30 -1.24 1.05 4.37
CA LEU A 30 -1.12 -0.26 4.98
C LEU A 30 -0.11 -0.29 6.14
N ARG A 31 0.90 0.60 6.16
CA ARG A 31 1.95 0.65 7.18
C ARG A 31 1.48 0.72 8.65
N HIS A 32 0.32 1.32 8.90
CA HIS A 32 -0.27 1.42 10.25
C HIS A 32 -1.44 0.45 10.45
N ARG A 33 -1.62 -0.49 9.52
CA ARG A 33 -2.72 -1.47 9.50
C ARG A 33 -2.23 -2.91 9.47
N VAL A 34 -0.91 -3.10 9.43
CA VAL A 34 -0.26 -4.40 9.52
C VAL A 34 0.32 -4.53 10.93
N LEU A 35 0.07 -5.69 11.55
CA LEU A 35 0.56 -6.01 12.88
C LEU A 35 1.58 -7.13 12.75
N HIS A 36 2.78 -6.90 13.27
CA HIS A 36 3.81 -7.93 13.35
C HIS A 36 3.50 -8.95 14.44
N THR A 37 3.81 -10.21 14.18
CA THR A 37 3.83 -11.25 15.21
C THR A 37 5.03 -11.03 16.13
N SER A 38 4.98 -11.57 17.36
CA SER A 38 6.10 -11.46 18.30
C SER A 38 7.38 -12.10 17.78
N GLU A 39 7.27 -13.15 16.96
CA GLU A 39 8.42 -13.77 16.26
C GLU A 39 8.94 -12.86 15.14
N GLY A 40 8.05 -12.23 14.36
CA GLY A 40 8.43 -11.31 13.29
C GLY A 40 9.02 -9.98 13.77
N GLN A 41 8.76 -9.58 15.02
CA GLN A 41 9.43 -8.43 15.65
C GLN A 41 10.86 -8.73 16.10
N ALA A 42 11.20 -10.02 16.27
CA ALA A 42 12.57 -10.44 16.60
C ALA A 42 13.49 -10.42 15.37
N GLU A 43 12.90 -10.47 14.18
CA GLU A 43 13.56 -10.21 12.90
C GLU A 43 13.54 -8.69 12.64
N ASP A 44 14.62 -8.12 12.11
CA ASP A 44 14.88 -6.67 12.02
C ASP A 44 14.01 -5.95 10.96
N GLY A 45 12.79 -6.45 10.69
CA GLY A 45 11.89 -5.99 9.64
C GLY A 45 10.87 -4.97 10.12
N SER A 46 10.82 -3.80 9.47
CA SER A 46 9.78 -2.81 9.67
C SER A 46 8.46 -3.28 9.07
N THR A 47 7.34 -2.78 9.62
CA THR A 47 6.03 -2.93 8.98
C THR A 47 6.01 -2.30 7.58
N ASP A 48 6.85 -1.29 7.34
CA ASP A 48 7.04 -0.71 6.00
C ASP A 48 7.68 -1.72 5.03
N ASP A 49 8.63 -2.53 5.49
CA ASP A 49 9.33 -3.51 4.66
C ASP A 49 8.38 -4.62 4.22
N VAL A 50 7.55 -5.13 5.14
CA VAL A 50 6.51 -6.11 4.84
C VAL A 50 5.51 -5.56 3.82
N VAL A 51 5.08 -4.31 3.98
CA VAL A 51 4.14 -3.69 3.04
C VAL A 51 4.77 -3.51 1.67
N ALA A 52 6.06 -3.15 1.59
CA ALA A 52 6.78 -3.04 0.33
C ALA A 52 6.90 -4.41 -0.36
N GLU A 53 7.31 -5.44 0.37
CA GLU A 53 7.44 -6.81 -0.15
C GLU A 53 6.10 -7.34 -0.67
N VAL A 54 5.01 -7.16 0.08
CA VAL A 54 3.68 -7.61 -0.36
C VAL A 54 3.21 -6.87 -1.61
N VAL A 55 3.46 -5.57 -1.71
CA VAL A 55 3.08 -4.78 -2.91
C VAL A 55 3.91 -5.19 -4.13
N GLU A 56 5.18 -5.56 -3.95
CA GLU A 56 6.04 -6.07 -5.02
C GLU A 56 5.67 -7.50 -5.44
N ALA A 57 5.35 -8.37 -4.48
CA ALA A 57 5.00 -9.77 -4.72
C ALA A 57 3.63 -9.94 -5.42
N VAL A 58 2.74 -8.95 -5.34
CA VAL A 58 1.40 -9.01 -5.92
C VAL A 58 1.32 -8.13 -7.15
N ALA A 59 1.10 -8.76 -8.32
CA ALA A 59 0.87 -8.05 -9.58
C ALA A 59 -0.31 -7.07 -9.46
N GLU A 60 -0.19 -5.91 -10.12
CA GLU A 60 -1.29 -4.95 -10.20
C GLU A 60 -2.54 -5.65 -10.79
N PRO A 61 -3.71 -5.59 -10.10
CA PRO A 61 -4.94 -6.26 -10.53
C PRO A 61 -5.53 -5.72 -11.84
#